data_AF-A0A923TYR9-F1
#
_entry.id   AF-A0A923TYR9-F1
#
_cell.length_a   1.000
_cell.length_b   1.000
_cell.length_c   1.000
_cell.angle_alpha   90.00
_cell.angle_beta   90.00
_cell.angle_gamma   90.00
#
_symmetry.space_group_name_H-M   'P 1'
#
loop_
_entity.id
_entity.type
_entity.pdbx_description
1 polymer ?
#
loop_
_entity_poly.entity_id
_entity_poly.type
_entity_poly.pdbx_seq_one_letter_code
_entity_poly.pdbx_strand_id
1 'polypeptide(L)'
;MSRAKIFIYLLLLLQSMLVFGQTPVARYGKLKLNGIQLSSECGNPVQLKGMSPDGPQYTLNCLEDPNAYITFQKDWGADIFRILKNNPSGLVGEEFESGLAILPNPSLEVINVKNSQVEINGAVVQLIDNFGTSVMKFTCLSNDNQINIGNLKPNIYMVKMTRNNKIT
;
A
#
# COMPACT_ATOMS: atom_id res chain seq x y z
N MET A 1 -0.88 12.32 60.70
CA MET A 1 -0.85 12.82 59.30
C MET A 1 -2.02 13.78 59.12
N SER A 2 -1.79 15.03 58.73
CA SER A 2 -2.87 16.04 58.63
C SER A 2 -3.90 15.64 57.57
N ARG A 3 -5.20 15.87 57.84
CA ARG A 3 -6.32 15.61 56.90
C ARG A 3 -6.07 16.22 55.52
N ALA A 4 -5.39 17.38 55.46
CA ALA A 4 -5.02 18.03 54.21
C ALA A 4 -4.01 17.22 53.37
N LYS A 5 -3.06 16.52 54.02
CA LYS A 5 -2.07 15.70 53.31
C LYS A 5 -2.71 14.47 52.69
N ILE A 6 -3.64 13.82 53.40
CA ILE A 6 -4.38 12.66 52.89
C ILE A 6 -5.21 13.05 51.67
N PHE A 7 -5.84 14.22 51.71
CA PHE A 7 -6.63 14.73 50.58
C PHE A 7 -5.75 15.02 49.35
N ILE A 8 -4.56 15.58 49.54
CA ILE A 8 -3.61 15.84 48.45
C ILE A 8 -3.10 14.52 47.83
N TYR A 9 -2.77 13.51 48.64
CA TYR A 9 -2.36 12.21 48.10
C TYR A 9 -3.48 11.49 47.34
N LEU A 10 -4.73 11.57 47.81
CA LEU A 10 -5.91 11.05 47.10
C LEU A 10 -6.14 11.78 45.77
N LEU A 11 -5.96 13.10 45.74
CA LEU A 11 -6.10 13.90 44.52
C LEU A 11 -5.02 13.55 43.48
N LEU A 12 -3.77 13.36 43.91
CA LEU A 12 -2.67 12.95 43.04
C LEU A 12 -2.85 11.51 42.52
N LEU A 13 -3.35 10.59 43.34
CA LEU A 13 -3.71 9.23 42.92
C LEU A 13 -4.86 9.24 41.89
N LEU A 14 -5.89 10.07 42.10
CA LEU A 14 -7.01 10.18 41.17
C LEU A 14 -6.59 10.75 39.80
N GLN A 15 -5.66 11.71 39.77
CA GLN A 15 -5.11 12.25 38.52
C GLN A 15 -4.29 11.22 37.73
N SER A 16 -3.59 10.30 38.43
CA SER A 16 -2.81 9.24 37.76
C SER A 16 -3.69 8.21 37.02
N MET A 17 -4.94 8.02 37.44
CA MET A 17 -5.86 7.07 36.79
C MET A 17 -6.45 7.58 35.47
N LEU A 18 -6.40 8.89 35.19
CA LEU A 18 -6.94 9.49 33.96
C LEU A 18 -5.99 9.40 32.74
N VAL A 19 -4.77 8.91 32.94
CA VAL A 19 -3.72 8.89 31.89
C VAL A 19 -3.73 7.58 31.09
N PHE A 20 -4.52 6.58 31.50
CA PHE A 20 -4.59 5.29 30.80
C PHE A 20 -5.57 5.32 29.62
N GLY A 21 -5.04 5.12 28.40
CA GLY A 21 -5.83 4.68 27.25
C GLY A 21 -6.35 5.76 26.30
N GLN A 22 -5.74 6.96 26.26
CA GLN A 22 -6.10 7.93 25.22
C GLN A 22 -5.65 7.46 23.84
N THR A 23 -6.58 7.43 22.87
CA THR A 23 -6.24 7.19 21.47
C THR A 23 -5.33 8.31 20.95
N PRO A 24 -4.51 8.06 19.91
CA PRO A 24 -3.68 9.10 19.30
C PRO A 24 -4.49 10.34 18.90
N VAL A 25 -5.71 10.14 18.37
CA VAL A 25 -6.63 11.23 18.01
C VAL A 25 -7.11 11.99 19.26
N ALA A 26 -7.48 11.30 20.33
CA ALA A 26 -7.88 11.95 21.58
C ALA A 26 -6.73 12.74 22.23
N ARG A 27 -5.49 12.26 22.09
CA ARG A 27 -4.30 12.91 22.65
C ARG A 27 -3.87 14.16 21.86
N TYR A 28 -3.89 14.09 20.53
CA TYR A 28 -3.31 15.13 19.68
C TYR A 28 -4.32 16.04 18.98
N GLY A 29 -5.60 15.64 18.90
CA GLY A 29 -6.64 16.41 18.22
C GLY A 29 -6.36 16.61 16.73
N LYS A 30 -6.86 17.72 16.18
CA LYS A 30 -6.61 18.09 14.78
C LYS A 30 -5.15 18.54 14.59
N LEU A 31 -4.37 17.74 13.88
CA LEU A 31 -2.98 18.05 13.56
C LEU A 31 -2.87 19.24 12.60
N LYS A 32 -1.78 20.02 12.75
CA LYS A 32 -1.45 21.17 11.91
C LYS A 32 0.06 21.30 11.72
N LEU A 33 0.46 22.06 10.71
CA LEU A 33 1.86 22.40 10.48
C LEU A 33 2.18 23.75 11.14
N ASN A 34 3.12 23.77 12.07
CA ASN A 34 3.69 24.99 12.64
C ASN A 34 5.10 25.18 12.06
N GLY A 35 5.23 25.99 11.01
CA GLY A 35 6.49 26.11 10.25
C GLY A 35 6.80 24.82 9.50
N ILE A 36 7.83 24.08 9.92
CA ILE A 36 8.19 22.76 9.39
C ILE A 36 7.82 21.60 10.33
N GLN A 37 7.21 21.89 11.48
CA GLN A 37 6.93 20.91 12.53
C GLN A 37 5.46 20.51 12.52
N LEU A 38 5.19 19.20 12.37
CA LEU A 38 3.85 18.65 12.64
C LEU A 38 3.53 18.81 14.13
N SER A 39 2.37 19.40 14.42
CA SER A 39 1.95 19.77 15.76
C SER A 39 0.51 19.34 16.04
N SER A 40 0.20 19.12 17.31
CA SER A 40 -1.15 18.87 17.81
C SER A 40 -2.05 20.09 17.64
N GLU A 41 -3.34 19.93 17.93
CA GLU A 41 -4.31 21.03 17.90
C GLU A 41 -3.88 22.19 18.81
N CYS A 42 -3.35 21.86 19.99
CA CYS A 42 -2.81 22.82 20.96
C CYS A 42 -1.43 23.38 20.59
N GLY A 43 -0.82 22.96 19.47
CA GLY A 43 0.46 23.46 18.99
C GLY A 43 1.71 22.76 19.54
N ASN A 44 1.55 21.65 20.27
CA ASN A 44 2.69 20.87 20.75
C ASN A 44 3.28 20.03 19.61
N PRO A 45 4.61 19.88 19.48
CA PRO A 45 5.22 19.00 18.48
C PRO A 45 4.73 17.56 18.59
N VAL A 46 4.45 16.92 17.46
CA VAL A 46 3.99 15.53 17.38
C VAL A 46 4.88 14.73 16.43
N GLN A 47 5.24 13.52 16.85
CA GLN A 47 5.83 12.49 16.00
C GLN A 47 4.91 11.28 16.00
N LEU A 48 4.34 10.97 14.84
CA LEU A 48 3.51 9.78 14.66
C LEU A 48 4.41 8.60 14.26
N LYS A 49 4.19 7.45 14.89
CA LYS A 49 4.83 6.19 14.50
C LYS A 49 3.76 5.19 14.07
N GLY A 50 4.06 4.36 13.08
CA GLY A 50 3.03 3.53 12.49
C GLY A 50 3.54 2.59 11.43
N MET A 51 2.60 2.00 10.68
CA MET A 51 2.90 1.02 9.65
C MET A 51 2.23 1.34 8.31
N SER A 52 2.79 0.77 7.25
CA SER A 52 2.23 0.75 5.91
C SER A 52 2.23 -0.71 5.46
N PRO A 53 1.11 -1.26 4.98
CA PRO A 53 1.11 -2.53 4.27
C PRO A 53 2.02 -2.46 3.04
N ASP A 54 2.47 -3.62 2.56
CA ASP A 54 3.35 -3.72 1.38
C ASP A 54 2.58 -3.54 0.05
N GLY A 55 1.25 -3.62 0.09
CA GLY A 55 0.40 -3.45 -1.09
C GLY A 55 -1.11 -3.47 -0.78
N PRO A 56 -1.96 -3.16 -1.77
CA PRO A 56 -3.42 -3.08 -1.60
C PRO A 56 -4.05 -4.41 -1.18
N GLN A 57 -3.56 -5.53 -1.72
CA GLN A 57 -4.02 -6.87 -1.37
C GLN A 57 -3.79 -7.19 0.12
N TYR A 58 -2.69 -6.70 0.68
CA TYR A 58 -2.40 -6.84 2.10
C TYR A 58 -3.17 -5.81 2.94
N THR A 59 -3.45 -4.65 2.36
CA THR A 59 -4.30 -3.63 2.98
C THR A 59 -5.71 -4.18 3.20
N LEU A 60 -6.35 -4.77 2.18
CA LEU A 60 -7.70 -5.35 2.30
C LEU A 60 -7.77 -6.40 3.41
N ASN A 61 -6.82 -7.34 3.46
CA ASN A 61 -6.77 -8.35 4.51
C ASN A 61 -6.63 -7.73 5.92
N CYS A 62 -5.85 -6.65 6.06
CA CYS A 62 -5.72 -5.94 7.33
C CYS A 62 -6.94 -5.08 7.70
N LEU A 63 -7.71 -4.58 6.71
CA LEU A 63 -8.92 -3.80 6.97
C LEU A 63 -10.12 -4.70 7.31
N GLU A 64 -10.16 -5.91 6.74
CA GLU A 64 -11.23 -6.89 6.97
C GLU A 64 -11.06 -7.66 8.28
N ASP A 65 -9.84 -7.77 8.83
CA ASP A 65 -9.59 -8.36 10.15
C ASP A 65 -9.79 -7.31 11.27
N PRO A 66 -10.84 -7.45 12.12
CA PRO A 66 -11.09 -6.53 13.22
C PRO A 66 -9.94 -6.50 14.25
N ASN A 67 -9.16 -7.58 14.35
CA ASN A 67 -8.07 -7.68 15.31
C ASN A 67 -6.80 -6.98 14.85
N ALA A 68 -6.61 -6.77 13.54
CA ALA A 68 -5.41 -6.14 13.02
C ALA A 68 -5.19 -4.74 13.62
N TYR A 69 -6.24 -3.91 13.67
CA TYR A 69 -6.16 -2.58 14.27
C TYR A 69 -5.88 -2.62 15.78
N ILE A 70 -6.44 -3.61 16.48
CA ILE A 70 -6.21 -3.80 17.91
C ILE A 70 -4.74 -4.14 18.15
N THR A 71 -4.18 -5.07 17.38
CA THR A 71 -2.76 -5.43 17.44
C THR A 71 -1.87 -4.22 17.16
N PHE A 72 -2.16 -3.45 16.10
CA PHE A 72 -1.35 -2.27 15.77
C PHE A 72 -1.43 -1.21 16.86
N GLN A 73 -2.61 -0.94 17.40
CA GLN A 73 -2.80 0.08 18.42
C GLN A 73 -2.22 -0.35 19.77
N LYS A 74 -2.55 -1.55 20.24
CA LYS A 74 -2.26 -1.99 21.62
C LYS A 74 -0.90 -2.67 21.74
N ASP A 75 -0.56 -3.54 20.81
CA ASP A 75 0.65 -4.36 20.94
C ASP A 75 1.85 -3.64 20.34
N TRP A 76 1.67 -2.92 19.23
CA TRP A 76 2.75 -2.21 18.54
C TRP A 76 2.82 -0.72 18.88
N GLY A 77 1.80 -0.18 19.54
CA GLY A 77 1.73 1.23 19.92
C GLY A 77 1.69 2.19 18.73
N ALA A 78 1.06 1.79 17.63
CA ALA A 78 0.95 2.60 16.42
C ALA A 78 0.00 3.80 16.62
N ASP A 79 0.47 4.99 16.23
CA ASP A 79 -0.32 6.21 16.19
C ASP A 79 -1.09 6.38 14.87
N ILE A 80 -0.54 5.81 13.78
CA ILE A 80 -1.04 5.98 12.41
C ILE A 80 -0.95 4.66 11.63
N PHE A 81 -1.96 4.40 10.80
CA PHE A 81 -1.97 3.29 9.85
C PHE A 81 -2.17 3.86 8.45
N ARG A 82 -1.24 3.60 7.53
CA ARG A 82 -1.32 4.08 6.15
C ARG A 82 -2.10 3.07 5.30
N ILE A 83 -3.26 3.48 4.79
CA ILE A 83 -4.02 2.69 3.83
C ILE A 83 -3.41 2.90 2.45
N LEU A 84 -2.88 1.82 1.85
CA LEU A 84 -2.46 1.83 0.45
C LEU A 84 -3.61 1.36 -0.41
N LYS A 85 -4.29 2.31 -1.05
CA LYS A 85 -5.34 2.00 -2.01
C LYS A 85 -4.76 1.37 -3.28
N ASN A 86 -3.54 1.77 -3.67
CA ASN A 86 -2.84 1.32 -4.88
C ASN A 86 -1.36 1.03 -4.56
N ASN A 87 -0.78 0.02 -5.23
CA ASN A 87 0.66 -0.27 -5.25
C ASN A 87 1.41 1.05 -5.56
N PRO A 88 2.61 1.35 -4.99
CA PRO A 88 3.39 2.57 -5.28
C PRO A 88 3.58 2.94 -6.77
N SER A 89 3.25 2.05 -7.71
CA SER A 89 3.12 2.30 -9.14
C SER A 89 1.85 3.08 -9.57
N GLY A 90 0.89 3.34 -8.67
CA GLY A 90 -0.29 4.18 -8.95
C GLY A 90 -1.40 3.51 -9.75
N LEU A 91 -1.27 2.22 -10.08
CA LEU A 91 -2.29 1.48 -10.82
C LEU A 91 -3.33 0.94 -9.84
N VAL A 92 -4.57 1.42 -9.97
CA VAL A 92 -5.73 0.63 -9.50
C VAL A 92 -5.76 -0.53 -10.48
N GLY A 93 -5.36 -1.72 -10.04
CA GLY A 93 -5.63 -2.90 -10.83
C GLY A 93 -7.12 -3.03 -11.00
N GLU A 94 -7.61 -2.80 -12.21
CA GLU A 94 -8.94 -3.25 -12.60
C GLU A 94 -9.00 -4.77 -12.39
N GLU A 95 -10.20 -5.39 -12.40
CA GLU A 95 -10.31 -6.86 -12.36
C GLU A 95 -9.33 -7.54 -13.34
N PHE A 96 -9.04 -6.88 -14.45
CA PHE A 96 -8.02 -7.25 -15.42
C PHE A 96 -6.61 -7.54 -14.87
N GLU A 97 -6.15 -6.86 -13.81
CA GLU A 97 -4.86 -7.15 -13.15
C GLU A 97 -4.93 -8.34 -12.21
N SER A 98 -6.13 -8.66 -11.70
CA SER A 98 -6.33 -9.80 -10.82
C SER A 98 -5.97 -11.09 -11.56
N GLY A 99 -4.95 -11.79 -11.07
CA GLY A 99 -4.47 -13.04 -11.66
C GLY A 99 -3.58 -12.89 -12.89
N LEU A 100 -3.22 -11.66 -13.31
CA LEU A 100 -2.28 -11.43 -14.40
C LEU A 100 -0.85 -11.81 -13.97
N ALA A 101 -0.19 -12.63 -14.78
CA ALA A 101 1.21 -13.03 -14.61
C ALA A 101 1.98 -12.85 -15.92
N ILE A 102 3.10 -12.13 -15.84
CA ILE A 102 4.03 -11.92 -16.96
C ILE A 102 5.33 -12.63 -16.58
N LEU A 103 5.59 -13.76 -17.23
CA LEU A 103 6.62 -14.72 -16.82
C LEU A 103 7.66 -14.87 -17.94
N PRO A 104 8.82 -14.19 -17.83
CA PRO A 104 9.92 -14.42 -18.74
C PRO A 104 10.44 -15.85 -18.58
N ASN A 105 10.69 -16.54 -19.70
CA ASN A 105 11.31 -17.86 -19.72
C ASN A 105 12.75 -17.73 -20.27
N PRO A 106 13.77 -17.80 -19.40
CA PRO A 106 15.16 -17.62 -19.82
C PRO A 106 15.69 -18.74 -20.72
N SER A 107 15.02 -19.90 -20.77
CA SER A 107 15.45 -21.04 -21.57
C SER A 107 14.86 -21.05 -22.99
N LEU A 108 13.82 -20.25 -23.26
CA LEU A 108 13.04 -20.34 -24.50
C LEU A 108 12.82 -19.00 -25.22
N GLU A 109 13.53 -17.93 -24.85
CA GLU A 109 13.40 -16.59 -25.47
C GLU A 109 11.93 -16.16 -25.65
N VAL A 110 11.10 -16.46 -24.65
CA VAL A 110 9.66 -16.15 -24.67
C VAL A 110 9.25 -15.50 -23.36
N ILE A 111 8.21 -14.68 -23.45
CA ILE A 111 7.46 -14.18 -22.30
C ILE A 111 6.10 -14.84 -22.33
N ASN A 112 5.72 -15.50 -21.24
CA ASN A 112 4.36 -16.01 -21.09
C ASN A 112 3.50 -14.95 -20.41
N VAL A 113 2.34 -14.67 -20.98
CA VAL A 113 1.35 -13.74 -20.44
C VAL A 113 0.10 -14.54 -20.13
N LYS A 114 -0.17 -14.71 -18.83
CA LYS A 114 -1.26 -15.54 -18.32
C LYS A 114 -2.21 -14.73 -17.46
N ASN A 115 -3.49 -15.04 -17.50
CA ASN A 115 -4.44 -14.55 -16.51
C ASN A 115 -5.36 -15.69 -16.02
N SER A 116 -5.38 -15.92 -14.71
CA SER A 116 -6.16 -17.01 -14.09
C SER A 116 -7.57 -16.61 -13.66
N GLN A 117 -7.89 -15.32 -13.58
CA GLN A 117 -9.16 -14.83 -13.05
C GLN A 117 -9.99 -14.09 -14.10
N VAL A 118 -9.36 -13.39 -15.04
CA VAL A 118 -10.03 -12.53 -16.02
C VAL A 118 -9.61 -12.86 -17.44
N GLU A 119 -10.59 -12.87 -18.36
CA GLU A 119 -10.32 -13.05 -19.77
C GLU A 119 -9.50 -11.89 -20.33
N ILE A 120 -8.37 -12.16 -20.98
CA ILE A 120 -7.47 -11.13 -21.55
C ILE A 120 -7.47 -11.10 -23.08
N ASN A 121 -8.40 -11.80 -23.74
CA ASN A 121 -8.54 -11.75 -25.19
C ASN A 121 -8.76 -10.31 -25.66
N GLY A 122 -8.00 -9.91 -26.69
CA GLY A 122 -7.96 -8.57 -27.24
C GLY A 122 -7.09 -7.56 -26.49
N ALA A 123 -6.47 -7.95 -25.36
CA ALA A 123 -5.47 -7.12 -24.70
C ALA A 123 -4.20 -7.03 -25.54
N VAL A 124 -3.56 -5.86 -25.56
CA VAL A 124 -2.33 -5.58 -26.30
C VAL A 124 -1.18 -5.47 -25.32
N VAL A 125 -0.19 -6.33 -25.48
CA VAL A 125 1.09 -6.29 -24.77
C VAL A 125 2.10 -5.55 -25.66
N GLN A 126 2.76 -4.54 -25.11
CA GLN A 126 3.79 -3.76 -25.78
C GLN A 126 5.10 -3.91 -25.02
N LEU A 127 6.18 -4.17 -25.75
CA LEU A 127 7.53 -4.05 -25.22
C LEU A 127 8.09 -2.69 -25.61
N ILE A 128 8.57 -1.99 -24.60
CA ILE A 128 9.06 -0.61 -24.69
C ILE A 128 10.53 -0.61 -24.27
N ASP A 129 11.39 0.00 -25.07
CA ASP A 129 12.81 0.14 -24.71
C ASP A 129 13.03 1.25 -23.67
N ASN A 130 14.29 1.42 -23.24
CA ASN A 130 14.68 2.45 -22.28
C ASN A 130 14.46 3.90 -22.79
N PHE A 131 14.19 4.09 -24.08
CA PHE A 131 13.88 5.40 -24.68
C PHE A 131 12.37 5.65 -24.80
N GLY A 132 11.53 4.72 -24.33
CA GLY A 132 10.08 4.83 -24.45
C GLY A 132 9.54 4.41 -25.81
N THR A 133 10.37 3.82 -26.69
CA THR A 133 9.95 3.38 -28.02
C THR A 133 9.36 1.98 -27.94
N SER A 134 8.16 1.81 -28.51
CA SER A 134 7.54 0.48 -28.65
C SER A 134 8.30 -0.31 -29.72
N VAL A 135 9.00 -1.36 -29.29
CA VAL A 135 9.81 -2.22 -30.17
C VAL A 135 9.06 -3.48 -30.60
N MET A 136 8.01 -3.86 -29.87
CA MET A 136 7.17 -5.00 -30.18
C MET A 136 5.76 -4.77 -29.65
N LYS A 137 4.76 -5.29 -30.37
CA LYS A 137 3.36 -5.34 -29.94
C LYS A 137 2.77 -6.71 -30.25
N PHE A 138 1.99 -7.23 -29.32
CA PHE A 138 1.31 -8.51 -29.42
C PHE A 138 -0.11 -8.39 -28.89
N THR A 139 -1.09 -8.97 -29.58
CA THR A 139 -2.48 -9.04 -29.11
C THR A 139 -2.75 -10.41 -28.53
N CYS A 140 -3.14 -10.46 -27.27
CA CYS A 140 -3.57 -11.67 -26.57
C CYS A 140 -4.80 -12.27 -27.26
N LEU A 141 -4.72 -13.56 -27.59
CA LEU A 141 -5.79 -14.32 -28.24
C LEU A 141 -6.52 -15.25 -27.26
N SER A 142 -5.91 -15.52 -26.11
CA SER A 142 -6.44 -16.39 -25.06
C SER A 142 -5.97 -15.90 -23.69
N ASN A 143 -6.24 -16.65 -22.64
CA ASN A 143 -5.71 -16.39 -21.29
C ASN A 143 -4.30 -16.93 -21.07
N ASP A 144 -3.72 -17.61 -22.05
CA ASP A 144 -2.36 -18.15 -21.98
C ASP A 144 -1.68 -17.88 -23.32
N ASN A 145 -0.85 -16.84 -23.34
CA ASN A 145 -0.16 -16.41 -24.54
C ASN A 145 1.33 -16.54 -24.36
N GLN A 146 2.01 -16.86 -25.45
CA GLN A 146 3.46 -16.90 -25.51
C GLN A 146 3.93 -15.88 -26.54
N ILE A 147 4.76 -14.95 -26.08
CA ILE A 147 5.34 -13.88 -26.91
C ILE A 147 6.80 -14.23 -27.16
N ASN A 148 7.15 -14.50 -28.41
CA ASN A 148 8.53 -14.74 -28.82
C ASN A 148 9.33 -13.42 -28.82
N ILE A 149 10.42 -13.38 -28.07
CA ILE A 149 11.32 -12.23 -27.93
C ILE A 149 12.73 -12.48 -28.49
N GLY A 150 12.98 -13.60 -29.17
CA GLY A 150 14.31 -13.97 -29.67
C GLY A 150 14.91 -13.02 -30.70
N ASN A 151 14.08 -12.23 -31.38
CA ASN A 151 14.53 -11.20 -32.31
C ASN A 151 14.90 -9.87 -31.63
N LEU A 152 14.71 -9.75 -30.31
CA LEU A 152 15.09 -8.54 -29.57
C LEU A 152 16.58 -8.55 -29.27
N LYS A 153 17.19 -7.38 -29.37
CA LYS A 153 18.58 -7.18 -28.93
C LYS A 153 18.63 -7.30 -27.41
N PRO A 154 19.73 -7.78 -26.82
CA PRO A 154 19.90 -7.73 -25.37
C PRO A 154 19.77 -6.30 -24.84
N ASN A 155 18.73 -6.04 -24.04
CA ASN A 155 18.47 -4.75 -23.39
C ASN A 155 17.45 -4.93 -22.24
N ILE A 156 17.23 -3.87 -21.47
CA ILE A 156 16.10 -3.76 -20.56
C ILE A 156 14.88 -3.32 -21.38
N TYR A 157 13.77 -4.04 -21.19
CA TYR A 157 12.50 -3.73 -21.81
C TYR A 157 11.43 -3.62 -20.73
N MET A 158 10.60 -2.59 -20.84
CA MET A 158 9.41 -2.43 -20.03
C MET A 158 8.24 -3.10 -20.76
N VAL A 159 7.42 -3.84 -20.01
CA VAL A 159 6.18 -4.43 -20.53
C VAL A 159 5.04 -3.50 -20.18
N LYS A 160 4.26 -3.09 -21.17
CA LYS A 160 3.02 -2.33 -20.99
C LYS A 160 1.86 -3.15 -21.53
N MET A 161 0.81 -3.35 -20.74
CA MET A 161 -0.40 -4.01 -21.21
C MET A 161 -1.53 -3.00 -21.32
N THR A 162 -2.33 -3.13 -22.37
CA THR A 162 -3.50 -2.26 -22.57
C THR A 162 -4.69 -3.05 -23.06
N ARG A 163 -5.87 -2.76 -22.53
CA ARG A 163 -7.15 -3.30 -23.02
C ARG A 163 -8.16 -2.18 -23.03
N ASN A 164 -8.94 -2.05 -24.11
CA ASN A 164 -9.95 -0.99 -24.27
C ASN A 164 -9.39 0.43 -23.97
N ASN A 165 -8.18 0.72 -24.44
CA ASN A 165 -7.44 1.97 -24.21
C ASN A 165 -7.11 2.31 -22.74
N LYS A 166 -7.28 1.36 -21.81
CA LYS A 166 -6.80 1.49 -20.43
C LYS A 166 -5.45 0.80 -20.26
N ILE A 167 -4.60 1.40 -19.43
CA ILE A 167 -3.24 0.91 -19.14
C ILE A 167 -3.29 0.10 -17.86
N THR A 168 -2.58 -1.03 -17.89
CA THR A 168 -2.25 -1.91 -16.78
C THR A 168 -0.77 -2.22 -16.82
#